data_AF-A0A842F0S4-F1
#
_entry.id   AF-A0A842F0S4-F1
#
_cell.length_a   1.000
_cell.length_b   1.000
_cell.length_c   1.000
_cell.angle_alpha   90.00
_cell.angle_beta   90.00
_cell.angle_gamma   90.00
#
_symmetry.space_group_name_H-M   'P 1'
#
loop_
_entity.id
_entity.type
_entity.pdbx_description
1 polymer ?
#
loop_
_entity_poly.entity_id
_entity_poly.type
_entity_poly.pdbx_seq_one_letter_code
_entity_poly.pdbx_strand_id
1 'polypeptide(L)'
;SAEISTANYTVGATNITGTFAGDIRNLAVSINGTKYYGGSLTTNGTYKFYVLDKKIKATDTVIVYGYDANNGLLSEKTVTIVE
;
A
#
# COMPACT_ATOMS: atom_id res chain seq x y z
N SER A 1 -10.67 -0.71 -14.80
CA SER A 1 -9.29 -1.25 -14.73
C SER A 1 -8.92 -1.45 -13.27
N ALA A 2 -7.96 -2.32 -12.97
CA ALA A 2 -7.43 -2.47 -11.62
C ALA A 2 -6.47 -1.33 -11.28
N GLU A 3 -6.59 -0.75 -10.08
CA GLU A 3 -5.84 0.44 -9.69
C GLU A 3 -5.73 0.58 -8.16
N ILE A 4 -4.56 1.02 -7.67
CA ILE A 4 -4.41 1.62 -6.35
C ILE A 4 -4.70 3.13 -6.47
N SER A 5 -5.93 3.54 -6.17
CA SER A 5 -6.40 4.92 -6.39
C SER A 5 -5.83 5.91 -5.39
N THR A 6 -5.68 5.53 -4.11
CA THR A 6 -5.04 6.37 -3.08
C THR A 6 -4.09 5.57 -2.22
N ALA A 7 -3.06 6.23 -1.69
CA ALA A 7 -2.09 5.64 -0.77
C ALA A 7 -1.53 6.75 0.12
N ASN A 8 -1.91 6.74 1.40
CA ASN A 8 -1.58 7.81 2.34
C ASN A 8 -0.97 7.22 3.62
N TYR A 9 -0.04 7.97 4.20
CA TYR A 9 0.57 7.65 5.47
C TYR A 9 0.87 8.92 6.26
N THR A 10 0.50 8.94 7.53
CA THR A 10 0.98 9.94 8.49
C THR A 10 2.09 9.33 9.32
N VAL A 11 3.21 10.02 9.48
CA VAL A 11 4.36 9.52 10.27
C VAL A 11 3.92 9.10 11.67
N GLY A 12 4.30 7.89 12.09
CA GLY A 12 3.91 7.31 13.38
C GLY A 12 2.55 6.62 13.39
N ALA A 13 1.76 6.71 12.32
CA ALA A 13 0.53 5.95 12.19
C ALA A 13 0.81 4.45 12.09
N THR A 14 -0.20 3.64 12.45
CA THR A 14 -0.09 2.19 12.47
C THR A 14 -0.12 1.55 11.08
N ASN A 15 -0.78 2.20 10.12
CA ASN A 15 -1.04 1.66 8.80
C ASN A 15 -0.85 2.71 7.71
N ILE A 16 -0.40 2.26 6.54
CA ILE A 16 -0.70 2.93 5.26
C ILE A 16 -2.14 2.58 4.91
N THR A 17 -2.93 3.56 4.47
CA THR A 17 -4.31 3.32 4.06
C THR A 17 -4.60 3.96 2.71
N GLY A 18 -5.62 3.44 2.04
CA GLY A 18 -6.01 3.97 0.75
C GLY A 18 -7.20 3.23 0.16
N THR A 19 -7.42 3.49 -1.12
CA THR A 19 -8.50 2.91 -1.92
C THR A 19 -7.94 2.19 -3.13
N PHE A 20 -8.69 1.20 -3.59
CA PHE A 20 -8.35 0.41 -4.76
C PHE A 20 -9.62 0.04 -5.53
N ALA A 21 -9.45 -0.29 -6.80
CA ALA A 21 -10.52 -0.77 -7.66
C ALA A 21 -10.06 -1.97 -8.51
N GLY A 22 -11.03 -2.67 -9.09
CA GLY A 22 -10.80 -3.83 -9.95
C GLY A 22 -10.28 -5.05 -9.19
N ASP A 23 -9.63 -5.96 -9.92
CA ASP A 23 -9.29 -7.30 -9.44
C ASP A 23 -8.01 -7.39 -8.59
N ILE A 24 -7.75 -6.39 -7.76
CA ILE A 24 -6.66 -6.46 -6.78
C ILE A 24 -7.08 -7.39 -5.64
N ARG A 25 -6.28 -8.44 -5.42
CA ARG A 25 -6.50 -9.49 -4.42
C ARG A 25 -5.36 -9.58 -3.39
N ASN A 26 -4.18 -9.09 -3.73
CA ASN A 26 -3.02 -9.07 -2.83
C ASN A 26 -2.32 -7.71 -2.84
N LEU A 27 -1.66 -7.37 -1.73
CA LEU A 27 -0.87 -6.15 -1.59
C LEU A 27 0.58 -6.42 -1.19
N ALA A 28 1.44 -5.50 -1.60
CA ALA A 28 2.77 -5.33 -1.02
C ALA A 28 3.05 -3.85 -0.81
N VAL A 29 4.02 -3.56 0.06
CA VAL A 29 4.60 -2.23 0.24
C VAL A 29 6.11 -2.34 0.10
N SER A 30 6.75 -1.44 -0.64
CA SER A 30 8.20 -1.25 -0.58
C SER A 30 8.54 0.01 0.22
N ILE A 31 9.60 -0.06 1.01
CA ILE A 31 10.17 1.06 1.77
C ILE A 31 11.65 1.10 1.39
N ASN A 32 12.08 2.16 0.69
CA ASN A 32 13.44 2.31 0.17
C ASN A 32 13.93 1.04 -0.57
N GLY A 33 13.06 0.47 -1.40
CA GLY A 33 13.34 -0.73 -2.20
C GLY A 33 13.16 -2.07 -1.47
N THR A 34 13.04 -2.10 -0.15
CA THR A 34 12.76 -3.34 0.60
C THR A 34 11.28 -3.65 0.59
N LYS A 35 10.89 -4.83 0.08
CA LYS A 35 9.50 -5.21 -0.16
C LYS A 35 8.91 -6.08 0.95
N TYR A 36 7.69 -5.76 1.36
CA TYR A 36 6.91 -6.45 2.39
C TYR A 36 5.54 -6.82 1.83
N TYR A 37 5.09 -8.05 2.04
CA TYR A 37 3.80 -8.55 1.55
C TYR A 37 2.80 -8.66 2.70
N GLY A 38 1.51 -8.45 2.42
CA GLY A 38 0.45 -8.55 3.42
C GLY A 38 -0.62 -7.47 3.26
N GLY A 39 -1.10 -6.94 4.38
CA GLY A 39 -2.20 -5.98 4.41
C GLY A 39 -3.58 -6.64 4.35
N SER A 40 -4.62 -5.81 4.30
CA SER A 40 -6.01 -6.26 4.21
C SER A 40 -6.76 -5.40 3.20
N LEU A 41 -7.57 -6.05 2.39
CA LEU A 41 -8.49 -5.44 1.43
C LEU A 41 -9.92 -5.59 1.97
N THR A 42 -10.72 -4.55 1.86
CA THR A 42 -12.15 -4.61 2.15
C THR A 42 -12.95 -4.76 0.85
N THR A 43 -14.17 -5.29 0.95
CA THR A 43 -15.11 -5.38 -0.19
C THR A 43 -15.52 -4.00 -0.71
N ASN A 44 -15.35 -2.96 0.09
CA ASN A 44 -15.74 -1.59 -0.27
C ASN A 44 -14.59 -0.82 -0.96
N GLY A 45 -13.53 -1.51 -1.40
CA GLY A 45 -12.44 -0.90 -2.14
C GLY A 45 -11.48 -0.08 -1.28
N THR A 46 -11.37 -0.39 0.01
CA THR A 46 -10.37 0.21 0.90
C THR A 46 -9.33 -0.81 1.35
N TYR A 47 -8.13 -0.34 1.67
CA TYR A 47 -7.09 -1.20 2.21
C TYR A 47 -6.34 -0.59 3.39
N LYS A 48 -5.71 -1.46 4.16
CA LYS A 48 -4.73 -1.10 5.19
C LYS A 48 -3.51 -2.00 5.11
N PHE A 49 -2.33 -1.45 5.35
CA PHE A 49 -1.08 -2.18 5.45
C PHE A 49 -0.33 -1.75 6.70
N TYR A 50 -0.07 -2.68 7.62
CA TYR A 50 0.60 -2.37 8.89
C TYR A 50 2.07 -2.02 8.69
N VAL A 51 2.48 -0.88 9.26
CA VAL A 51 3.85 -0.34 9.09
C VAL A 51 4.44 0.27 10.37
N LEU A 52 3.76 0.18 11.52
CA LEU A 52 4.25 0.82 12.76
C LEU A 52 5.69 0.41 13.10
N ASP A 53 6.03 -0.86 12.88
CA ASP A 53 7.35 -1.42 13.18
C ASP A 53 8.43 -1.03 12.13
N LYS A 54 8.02 -0.45 11.00
CA LYS A 54 8.91 -0.06 9.90
C LYS A 54 9.50 1.34 10.06
N LYS A 55 8.95 2.16 10.98
CA LYS A 55 9.47 3.49 11.34
C LYS A 55 9.71 4.41 10.12
N ILE A 56 8.73 4.44 9.21
CA ILE A 56 8.76 5.26 7.99
C ILE A 56 8.91 6.73 8.34
N LYS A 57 9.78 7.43 7.62
CA LYS A 57 10.02 8.87 7.71
C LYS A 57 9.50 9.59 6.47
N ALA A 58 9.29 10.90 6.57
CA ALA A 58 8.87 11.74 5.44
C ALA A 58 9.84 11.71 4.25
N THR A 59 11.11 11.38 4.49
CA THR A 59 12.15 11.26 3.45
C THR A 59 12.21 9.90 2.76
N ASP A 60 11.47 8.90 3.26
CA ASP A 60 11.49 7.56 2.68
C ASP A 60 10.68 7.49 1.40
N THR A 61 11.16 6.70 0.44
CA THR A 61 10.36 6.35 -0.73
C THR A 61 9.53 5.12 -0.41
N VAL A 62 8.21 5.28 -0.40
CA VAL A 62 7.26 4.21 -0.09
C VAL A 62 6.28 4.01 -1.23
N ILE A 63 6.10 2.75 -1.67
CA ILE A 63 5.22 2.40 -2.79
C ILE A 63 4.30 1.25 -2.38
N VAL A 64 3.00 1.38 -2.63
CA VAL A 64 2.01 0.30 -2.51
C VAL A 64 1.87 -0.38 -3.87
N TYR A 65 1.82 -1.71 -3.86
CA TYR A 65 1.62 -2.54 -5.05
C TYR A 65 0.34 -3.36 -4.87
N GLY A 66 -0.51 -3.40 -5.91
CA GLY A 66 -1.70 -4.24 -6.00
C GLY A 66 -1.53 -5.33 -7.05
N TYR A 67 -1.88 -6.56 -6.68
CA TYR A 67 -1.72 -7.76 -7.50
C TYR A 67 -3.03 -8.50 -7.68
N ASP A 68 -3.14 -9.26 -8.77
CA ASP A 68 -4.22 -10.24 -8.96
C ASP A 68 -4.05 -11.47 -8.03
N ALA A 69 -4.99 -12.43 -8.15
CA ALA A 69 -4.97 -13.68 -7.37
C ALA A 69 -3.79 -14.61 -7.70
N ASN A 70 -3.16 -14.45 -8.87
CA ASN A 70 -2.03 -15.23 -9.36
C ASN A 70 -0.68 -14.54 -9.11
N ASN A 71 -0.67 -13.47 -8.30
CA ASN A 71 0.49 -12.62 -8.03
C ASN A 71 1.02 -11.83 -9.24
N GLY A 72 0.20 -11.63 -10.28
CA GLY A 72 0.47 -10.69 -11.36
C GLY A 72 0.30 -9.24 -10.88
N LEU A 73 1.30 -8.39 -11.11
CA LEU A 73 1.24 -6.98 -10.72
C LEU A 73 0.23 -6.24 -11.62
N LEU A 74 -0.73 -5.56 -11.00
CA LEU A 74 -1.77 -4.81 -11.71
C LEU A 74 -1.61 -3.30 -11.58
N SER A 75 -1.12 -2.82 -10.43
CA SER A 75 -1.00 -1.40 -10.15
C SER A 75 0.03 -1.14 -9.06
N GLU A 76 0.66 0.04 -9.10
CA GLU A 76 1.48 0.55 -8.03
C GLU A 76 1.24 2.05 -7.84
N LYS A 77 1.45 2.54 -6.62
CA LYS A 77 1.29 3.96 -6.30
C LYS A 77 2.26 4.36 -5.20
N THR A 78 2.98 5.46 -5.44
CA THR A 78 3.78 6.12 -4.40
C THR A 78 2.87 6.64 -3.30
N VAL A 79 3.24 6.37 -2.05
CA VAL A 79 2.51 6.82 -0.86
C VAL A 79 2.76 8.30 -0.65
N THR A 80 1.69 9.06 -0.45
CA THR A 80 1.79 10.42 0.08
C THR A 80 2.05 10.36 1.58
N ILE A 81 3.24 10.80 1.99
CA ILE A 81 3.65 10.85 3.39
C ILE A 81 3.46 12.27 3.92
N VAL A 82 2.74 12.39 5.03
CA VAL A 82 2.57 13.65 5.76
C VAL A 82 3.06 13.49 7.19
N GLU A 83 3.50 14.59 7.79
CA GLU A 83 3.83 14.66 9.22
C GLU A 83 2.58 14.89 10.09
#